data_AF-A0A1Y2DXX4-F1
#
_entry.id   AF-A0A1Y2DXX4-F1
#
_cell.length_a   1.000
_cell.length_b   1.000
_cell.length_c   1.000
_cell.angle_alpha   90.00
_cell.angle_beta   90.00
_cell.angle_gamma   90.00
#
_symmetry.space_group_name_H-M   'P 1'
#
loop_
_entity.id
_entity.type
_entity.pdbx_description
1 polymer ?
#
loop_
_entity_poly.entity_id
_entity_poly.type
_entity_poly.pdbx_seq_one_letter_code
_entity_poly.pdbx_strand_id
1 'polypeptide(L)'
;MPSSIETDTMARQLLSFFTRALKSFQQSNATFRVLCSISSEPRQNEHVSLPPRQAPQFLLILDSSFNPPTLAHQRMALSALSEDKYAHTSRVLLLLAINNADKAPKPAAFPQRLAMMHIFASDLLKCSRKTMSATETETCVVDIAITTEPYFHSKSNAISGCDFYKGTDGTSAEAAPSSQGMEQVYLVGFDTLIRIFSPKYYPDDSMKQALDPFFSHSQLRVTMRPDADWGDAKEQVAQLENLRAGKLEESGGRKEWADQVEMVEGRQEGDVVVSSTKVRGAVQKEDWESLKKLVSEDLSEWVRRAGLYKEETT
;
A
#
# COMPACT_ATOMS: atom_id res chain seq x y z
N MET A 1 -17.12 10.19 23.54
CA MET A 1 -16.34 11.07 22.65
C MET A 1 -15.15 11.59 23.47
N PRO A 2 -13.90 11.33 23.06
CA PRO A 2 -12.73 11.88 23.75
C PRO A 2 -12.73 13.40 23.71
N SER A 3 -12.12 14.04 24.72
CA SER A 3 -12.05 15.50 24.78
C SER A 3 -11.10 16.07 23.70
N SER A 4 -11.27 17.36 23.35
CA SER A 4 -10.35 18.05 22.41
C SER A 4 -8.88 18.00 22.87
N ILE A 5 -8.63 17.93 24.18
CA ILE A 5 -7.28 17.89 24.76
C ILE A 5 -6.68 16.49 24.63
N GLU A 6 -7.47 15.44 24.83
CA GLU A 6 -7.04 14.04 24.67
C GLU A 6 -6.68 13.74 23.21
N THR A 7 -7.53 14.15 22.27
CA THR A 7 -7.31 13.95 20.84
C THR A 7 -6.05 14.67 20.33
N ASP A 8 -5.75 15.86 20.83
CA ASP A 8 -4.52 16.60 20.50
C ASP A 8 -3.27 15.96 21.10
N THR A 9 -3.41 15.37 22.28
CA THR A 9 -2.33 14.64 22.93
C THR A 9 -1.98 13.37 22.17
N MET A 10 -2.98 12.61 21.72
CA MET A 10 -2.79 11.45 20.84
C MET A 10 -2.10 11.82 19.52
N ALA A 11 -2.53 12.93 18.90
CA ALA A 11 -1.91 13.42 17.65
C ALA A 11 -0.42 13.72 17.83
N ARG A 12 -0.05 14.43 18.91
CA ARG A 12 1.35 14.73 19.24
C ARG A 12 2.17 13.47 19.52
N GLN A 13 1.59 12.49 20.23
CA GLN A 13 2.26 11.22 20.53
C GLN A 13 2.54 10.42 19.24
N LEU A 14 1.56 10.33 18.34
CA LEU A 14 1.70 9.63 17.07
C LEU A 14 2.79 10.26 16.18
N LEU A 15 2.81 11.59 16.07
CA LEU A 15 3.85 12.30 15.33
C LEU A 15 5.24 12.14 15.96
N SER A 16 5.31 12.18 17.30
CA SER A 16 6.55 11.95 18.04
C SER A 16 7.09 10.54 17.81
N PHE A 17 6.21 9.54 17.82
CA PHE A 17 6.54 8.15 17.51
C PHE A 17 7.15 8.01 16.11
N PHE A 18 6.43 8.45 15.07
CA PHE A 18 6.91 8.30 13.69
C PHE A 18 8.17 9.14 13.39
N THR A 19 8.32 10.29 14.04
CA THR A 19 9.57 11.09 13.95
C THR A 19 10.76 10.31 14.50
N ARG A 20 10.62 9.68 15.69
CA ARG A 20 11.68 8.84 16.27
C ARG A 20 11.95 7.59 15.43
N ALA A 21 10.90 6.94 14.95
CA ALA A 21 11.00 5.73 14.13
C ALA A 21 11.74 6.00 12.80
N LEU A 22 11.40 7.09 12.12
CA LEU A 22 12.10 7.54 10.90
C LEU A 22 13.57 7.86 11.18
N LYS A 23 13.87 8.61 12.25
CA LYS A 23 15.25 8.92 12.63
C LYS A 23 16.06 7.64 12.90
N SER A 24 15.47 6.69 13.63
CA SER A 24 16.09 5.38 13.90
C SER A 24 16.32 4.56 12.62
N PHE A 25 15.43 4.66 11.63
CA PHE A 25 15.62 4.00 10.33
C PHE A 25 16.73 4.65 9.51
N GLN A 26 16.76 5.98 9.42
CA GLN A 26 17.80 6.73 8.72
C GLN A 26 19.20 6.55 9.33
N GLN A 27 19.28 6.27 10.63
CA GLN A 27 20.54 5.95 11.31
C GLN A 27 20.97 4.48 11.16
N SER A 28 20.18 3.66 10.47
CA SER A 28 20.48 2.25 10.21
C SER A 28 20.84 2.00 8.76
N ASN A 29 21.43 0.84 8.47
CA ASN A 29 21.72 0.39 7.10
C ASN A 29 20.57 -0.44 6.48
N ALA A 30 19.40 -0.46 7.10
CA ALA A 30 18.26 -1.24 6.62
C ALA A 30 17.59 -0.53 5.42
N THR A 31 17.23 -1.30 4.39
CA THR A 31 16.48 -0.78 3.23
C THR A 31 14.97 -0.94 3.34
N PHE A 32 14.51 -1.70 4.33
CA PHE A 32 13.10 -1.92 4.66
C PHE A 32 12.92 -2.09 6.17
N ARG A 33 11.82 -1.55 6.72
CA ARG A 33 11.44 -1.77 8.14
C ARG A 33 9.94 -1.59 8.35
N VAL A 34 9.31 -2.58 8.99
CA VAL A 34 7.98 -2.44 9.59
C VAL A 34 8.08 -1.62 10.88
N LEU A 35 7.35 -0.50 10.94
CA LEU A 35 7.39 0.46 12.04
C LEU A 35 6.38 0.11 13.15
N CYS A 36 5.17 -0.28 12.75
CA CYS A 36 4.12 -0.73 13.67
C CYS A 36 3.11 -1.63 12.93
N SER A 37 2.35 -2.39 13.73
CA SER A 37 1.28 -3.27 13.27
C SER A 37 -0.01 -2.91 13.98
N ILE A 38 -1.09 -2.72 13.23
CA ILE A 38 -2.41 -2.35 13.73
C ILE A 38 -3.34 -3.54 13.56
N SER A 39 -4.09 -3.88 14.61
CA SER A 39 -5.03 -5.00 14.62
C SER A 39 -6.40 -4.55 15.09
N SER A 40 -7.42 -5.34 14.76
CA SER A 40 -8.81 -5.12 15.17
C SER A 40 -9.03 -5.20 16.68
N GLU A 41 -8.17 -5.92 17.40
CA GLU A 41 -8.23 -6.09 18.86
C GLU A 41 -7.50 -4.93 19.57
N PRO A 42 -8.17 -4.18 20.46
CA PRO A 42 -7.53 -3.11 21.21
C PRO A 42 -6.48 -3.68 22.16
N ARG A 43 -5.21 -3.33 21.92
CA ARG A 43 -4.08 -3.69 22.80
C ARG A 43 -3.51 -2.43 23.44
N GLN A 44 -2.93 -2.59 24.63
CA GLN A 44 -2.37 -1.49 25.43
C GLN A 44 -1.23 -0.73 24.72
N ASN A 45 -0.63 -1.28 23.65
CA ASN A 45 0.45 -0.66 22.88
C ASN A 45 0.16 -0.71 21.36
N GLU A 46 -0.48 0.33 20.82
CA GLU A 46 -0.82 0.45 19.39
C GLU A 46 0.39 0.82 18.48
N HIS A 47 1.60 0.94 19.05
CA HIS A 47 2.79 1.45 18.35
C HIS A 47 3.98 0.49 18.43
N VAL A 48 3.72 -0.81 18.25
CA VAL A 48 4.76 -1.85 18.22
C VAL A 48 4.60 -2.65 16.94
N SER A 49 5.72 -3.04 16.34
CA SER A 49 5.73 -3.99 15.23
C SER A 49 5.49 -5.39 15.77
N LEU A 50 4.52 -6.10 15.20
CA LEU A 50 4.08 -7.41 15.66
C LEU A 50 4.35 -8.44 14.55
N PRO A 51 5.53 -9.08 14.55
CA PRO A 51 5.79 -10.21 13.65
C PRO A 51 4.65 -11.23 13.75
N PRO A 52 4.23 -11.84 12.64
CA PRO A 52 3.20 -12.86 12.69
C PRO A 52 3.75 -14.10 13.41
N ARG A 53 2.85 -14.88 14.03
CA ARG A 53 3.22 -16.14 14.68
C ARG A 53 3.69 -17.17 13.65
N GLN A 54 2.96 -17.26 12.55
CA GLN A 54 3.27 -18.08 11.38
C GLN A 54 3.51 -17.16 10.18
N ALA A 55 4.38 -17.56 9.26
CA ALA A 55 4.57 -16.79 8.02
C ALA A 55 3.22 -16.67 7.27
N PRO A 56 2.84 -15.47 6.82
CA PRO A 56 1.61 -15.31 6.06
C PRO A 56 1.77 -15.97 4.69
N GLN A 57 0.69 -16.56 4.19
CA GLN A 57 0.68 -17.08 2.82
C GLN A 57 0.71 -15.93 1.81
N PHE A 58 -0.08 -14.88 2.07
CA PHE A 58 -0.17 -13.70 1.22
C PHE A 58 0.20 -12.42 1.98
N LEU A 59 0.95 -11.55 1.31
CA LEU A 59 1.17 -10.17 1.76
C LEU A 59 0.53 -9.22 0.75
N LEU A 60 -0.58 -8.60 1.12
CA LEU A 60 -1.29 -7.61 0.30
C LEU A 60 -0.62 -6.25 0.46
N ILE A 61 0.12 -5.80 -0.56
CA ILE A 61 0.98 -4.62 -0.47
C ILE A 61 0.33 -3.44 -1.18
N LEU A 62 0.09 -2.37 -0.43
CA LEU A 62 -0.27 -1.07 -0.96
C LEU A 62 0.95 -0.14 -0.86
N ASP A 63 1.63 0.03 -1.99
CA ASP A 63 2.80 0.91 -2.14
C ASP A 63 2.36 2.25 -2.76
N SER A 64 2.42 3.32 -1.97
CA SER A 64 1.96 4.65 -2.40
C SER A 64 2.68 5.77 -1.65
N SER A 65 2.59 6.98 -2.21
CA SER A 65 3.11 8.17 -1.54
C SER A 65 2.29 8.57 -0.31
N PHE A 66 1.05 8.08 -0.17
CA PHE A 66 0.11 8.35 0.92
C PHE A 66 0.05 9.83 1.32
N ASN A 67 -0.15 10.71 0.33
CA ASN A 67 -0.07 12.16 0.53
C ASN A 67 -1.33 12.93 0.09
N PRO A 68 -2.50 12.65 0.69
CA PRO A 68 -2.77 11.66 1.74
C PRO A 68 -3.26 10.30 1.17
N PRO A 69 -3.43 9.24 2.01
CA PRO A 69 -4.28 8.10 1.67
C PRO A 69 -5.68 8.55 1.26
N THR A 70 -6.43 7.71 0.53
CA THR A 70 -7.72 8.09 -0.06
C THR A 70 -8.68 6.91 -0.08
N LEU A 71 -9.97 7.16 -0.36
CA LEU A 71 -10.96 6.10 -0.55
C LEU A 71 -10.66 5.20 -1.75
N ALA A 72 -9.87 5.65 -2.75
CA ALA A 72 -9.39 4.77 -3.81
C ALA A 72 -8.43 3.71 -3.25
N HIS A 73 -7.48 4.10 -2.40
CA HIS A 73 -6.60 3.16 -1.70
C HIS A 73 -7.43 2.18 -0.84
N GLN A 74 -8.45 2.70 -0.14
CA GLN A 74 -9.33 1.87 0.69
C GLN A 74 -10.06 0.80 -0.14
N ARG A 75 -10.62 1.19 -1.29
CA ARG A 75 -11.34 0.27 -2.19
C ARG A 75 -10.43 -0.84 -2.71
N MET A 76 -9.20 -0.52 -3.12
CA MET A 76 -8.23 -1.52 -3.57
C MET A 76 -7.96 -2.57 -2.48
N ALA A 77 -7.70 -2.12 -1.25
CA ALA A 77 -7.41 -3.01 -0.12
C ALA A 77 -8.64 -3.82 0.31
N LEU A 78 -9.82 -3.19 0.44
CA LEU A 78 -11.05 -3.88 0.84
C LEU A 78 -11.52 -4.90 -0.20
N SER A 79 -11.37 -4.58 -1.50
CA SER A 79 -11.73 -5.51 -2.58
C SER A 79 -10.84 -6.75 -2.58
N ALA A 80 -9.54 -6.60 -2.28
CA ALA A 80 -8.67 -7.76 -2.07
C ALA A 80 -9.09 -8.54 -0.81
N LEU A 81 -9.29 -7.86 0.32
CA LEU A 81 -9.69 -8.51 1.57
C LEU A 81 -11.05 -9.24 1.51
N SER A 82 -11.92 -8.90 0.54
CA SER A 82 -13.19 -9.60 0.33
C SER A 82 -13.07 -10.89 -0.48
N GLU A 83 -11.90 -11.23 -1.02
CA GLU A 83 -11.70 -12.50 -1.73
C GLU A 83 -11.31 -13.62 -0.76
N ASP A 84 -12.03 -14.73 -0.82
CA ASP A 84 -11.82 -15.90 0.05
C ASP A 84 -10.37 -16.41 0.03
N LYS A 85 -9.67 -16.30 -1.11
CA LYS A 85 -8.28 -16.75 -1.27
C LYS A 85 -7.30 -15.99 -0.36
N TYR A 86 -7.63 -14.76 0.01
CA TYR A 86 -6.82 -13.94 0.92
C TYR A 86 -7.38 -13.93 2.35
N ALA A 87 -8.58 -14.46 2.58
CA ALA A 87 -9.18 -14.51 3.90
C ALA A 87 -8.32 -15.38 4.84
N HIS A 88 -8.10 -14.91 6.07
CA HIS A 88 -7.41 -15.62 7.17
C HIS A 88 -5.93 -16.00 6.96
N THR A 89 -5.38 -15.86 5.77
CA THR A 89 -4.00 -16.22 5.44
C THR A 89 -3.15 -15.01 5.02
N SER A 90 -3.75 -13.82 5.00
CA SER A 90 -3.12 -12.60 4.53
C SER A 90 -2.77 -11.59 5.63
N ARG A 91 -1.77 -10.77 5.34
CA ARG A 91 -1.54 -9.48 6.00
C ARG A 91 -1.59 -8.35 4.99
N VAL A 92 -1.98 -7.16 5.44
CA VAL A 92 -1.91 -5.95 4.62
C VAL A 92 -0.66 -5.17 4.99
N LEU A 93 0.14 -4.77 4.00
CA LEU A 93 1.28 -3.89 4.17
C LEU A 93 1.03 -2.55 3.49
N LEU A 94 1.01 -1.47 4.26
CA LEU A 94 1.08 -0.10 3.76
C LEU A 94 2.55 0.32 3.68
N LEU A 95 3.06 0.49 2.46
CA LEU A 95 4.47 0.73 2.19
C LEU A 95 4.72 2.15 1.71
N LEU A 96 5.60 2.88 2.40
CA LEU A 96 6.05 4.22 2.00
C LEU A 96 7.54 4.21 1.62
N ALA A 97 7.85 4.52 0.36
CA ALA A 97 9.21 4.79 -0.07
C ALA A 97 9.67 6.19 0.40
N ILE A 98 10.80 6.27 1.13
CA ILE A 98 11.29 7.51 1.74
C ILE A 98 12.55 8.10 1.06
N ASN A 99 13.16 7.38 0.13
CA ASN A 99 14.29 7.90 -0.64
C ASN A 99 13.78 8.80 -1.77
N ASN A 100 13.74 10.11 -1.48
CA ASN A 100 14.01 11.16 -2.45
C ASN A 100 15.19 11.95 -1.87
N ALA A 101 16.39 11.77 -2.42
CA ALA A 101 17.64 12.25 -1.83
C ALA A 101 17.77 13.80 -1.80
N ASP A 102 16.95 14.56 -2.54
CA ASP A 102 17.22 15.99 -2.75
C ASP A 102 16.04 16.96 -2.51
N LYS A 103 14.87 16.49 -2.07
CA LYS A 103 13.72 17.39 -1.82
C LYS A 103 12.98 17.00 -0.54
N ALA A 104 12.70 18.00 0.30
CA ALA A 104 11.73 17.84 1.38
C ALA A 104 10.43 17.26 0.80
N PRO A 105 9.81 16.25 1.44
CA PRO A 105 8.59 15.62 0.95
C PRO A 105 7.45 16.64 0.93
N LYS A 106 7.23 17.31 -0.19
CA LYS A 106 6.13 18.25 -0.40
C LYS A 106 4.84 17.50 -0.79
N PRO A 107 3.65 17.96 -0.37
CA PRO A 107 3.41 18.95 0.70
C PRO A 107 3.57 18.41 2.13
N ALA A 108 3.13 17.19 2.46
CA ALA A 108 3.19 16.70 3.83
C ALA A 108 4.51 15.97 4.14
N ALA A 109 5.09 16.27 5.30
CA ALA A 109 6.28 15.60 5.82
C ALA A 109 6.05 14.10 6.07
N PHE A 110 7.11 13.26 6.00
CA PHE A 110 6.97 11.81 6.20
C PHE A 110 6.30 11.41 7.53
N PRO A 111 6.59 12.04 8.70
CA PRO A 111 5.86 11.72 9.93
C PRO A 111 4.35 11.96 9.82
N GLN A 112 3.93 12.99 9.08
CA GLN A 112 2.51 13.26 8.84
C GLN A 112 1.89 12.20 7.92
N ARG A 113 2.60 11.79 6.87
CA ARG A 113 2.14 10.71 5.97
C ARG A 113 1.97 9.39 6.72
N LEU A 114 2.92 9.03 7.58
CA LEU A 114 2.83 7.84 8.42
C LEU A 114 1.69 7.93 9.44
N ALA A 115 1.46 9.11 10.05
CA ALA A 115 0.31 9.34 10.92
C ALA A 115 -1.01 9.15 10.17
N MET A 116 -1.11 9.66 8.94
CA MET A 116 -2.27 9.44 8.08
C MET A 116 -2.42 7.97 7.66
N MET A 117 -1.32 7.25 7.41
CA MET A 117 -1.35 5.80 7.16
C MET A 117 -1.85 5.02 8.38
N HIS A 118 -1.51 5.44 9.61
CA HIS A 118 -2.01 4.85 10.84
C HIS A 118 -3.53 5.00 10.98
N ILE A 119 -4.05 6.20 10.72
CA ILE A 119 -5.50 6.45 10.72
C ILE A 119 -6.18 5.61 9.63
N PHE A 120 -5.62 5.61 8.43
CA PHE A 120 -6.11 4.84 7.29
C PHE A 120 -6.13 3.33 7.56
N ALA A 121 -5.11 2.79 8.22
CA ALA A 121 -5.05 1.39 8.63
C ALA A 121 -6.16 1.02 9.63
N SER A 122 -6.39 1.88 10.64
CA SER A 122 -7.51 1.69 11.57
C SER A 122 -8.86 1.73 10.87
N ASP A 123 -9.05 2.64 9.92
CA ASP A 123 -10.29 2.73 9.14
C ASP A 123 -10.49 1.52 8.22
N LEU A 124 -9.41 1.01 7.61
CA LEU A 124 -9.45 -0.20 6.81
C LEU A 124 -9.96 -1.40 7.63
N LEU A 125 -9.44 -1.58 8.85
CA LEU A 125 -9.87 -2.64 9.76
C LEU A 125 -11.33 -2.45 10.22
N LYS A 126 -11.75 -1.22 10.53
CA LYS A 126 -13.16 -0.92 10.85
C LYS A 126 -14.09 -1.26 9.70
N CYS A 127 -13.72 -0.94 8.47
CA CYS A 127 -14.51 -1.22 7.28
C CYS A 127 -14.55 -2.70 6.95
N SER A 128 -13.42 -3.40 7.00
CA SER A 128 -13.34 -4.84 6.71
C SER A 128 -14.30 -5.64 7.59
N ARG A 129 -14.36 -5.34 8.91
CA ARG A 129 -15.30 -5.99 9.85
C ARG A 129 -16.78 -5.81 9.53
N LYS A 130 -17.17 -4.73 8.86
CA LYS A 130 -18.58 -4.49 8.49
C LYS A 130 -19.03 -5.37 7.33
N THR A 131 -18.08 -5.80 6.51
CA THR A 131 -18.33 -6.56 5.29
C THR A 131 -18.18 -8.07 5.52
N MET A 132 -17.35 -8.49 6.49
CA MET A 132 -17.14 -9.90 6.84
C MET A 132 -18.19 -10.44 7.83
N SER A 133 -18.57 -11.71 7.68
CA SER A 133 -19.49 -12.39 8.61
C SER A 133 -18.89 -12.48 10.02
N ALA A 134 -19.73 -12.37 11.06
CA ALA A 134 -19.31 -12.33 12.47
C ALA A 134 -18.44 -13.53 12.92
N THR A 135 -18.52 -14.66 12.22
CA THR A 135 -17.80 -15.91 12.51
C THR A 135 -16.36 -15.96 11.98
N GLU A 136 -15.95 -14.99 11.15
CA GLU A 136 -14.64 -14.91 10.48
C GLU A 136 -13.78 -13.76 11.01
N THR A 137 -14.08 -13.27 12.21
CA THR A 137 -13.45 -12.07 12.79
C THR A 137 -12.00 -12.25 13.27
N GLU A 138 -11.37 -13.38 12.94
CA GLU A 138 -9.99 -13.63 13.30
C GLU A 138 -9.00 -12.99 12.31
N THR A 139 -8.43 -11.86 12.75
CA THR A 139 -6.99 -11.53 12.63
C THR A 139 -6.45 -10.76 11.41
N CYS A 140 -7.25 -9.99 10.67
CA CYS A 140 -6.66 -9.03 9.73
C CYS A 140 -5.74 -8.04 10.49
N VAL A 141 -4.47 -7.96 10.09
CA VAL A 141 -3.46 -7.04 10.63
C VAL A 141 -2.94 -6.17 9.49
N VAL A 142 -2.80 -4.88 9.77
CA VAL A 142 -2.23 -3.90 8.85
C VAL A 142 -0.87 -3.45 9.38
N ASP A 143 0.18 -3.78 8.63
CA ASP A 143 1.56 -3.37 8.89
C ASP A 143 1.84 -2.03 8.19
N ILE A 144 2.53 -1.12 8.87
CA ILE A 144 3.03 0.14 8.30
C ILE A 144 4.53 0.05 8.20
N ALA A 145 5.06 0.11 6.98
CA ALA A 145 6.49 0.03 6.75
C ALA A 145 7.02 1.16 5.87
N ILE A 146 8.33 1.34 5.95
CA ILE A 146 9.10 2.25 5.11
C ILE A 146 10.19 1.50 4.36
N THR A 147 10.57 2.03 3.21
CA THR A 147 11.68 1.51 2.41
C THR A 147 12.49 2.61 1.74
N THR A 148 13.76 2.35 1.51
CA THR A 148 14.64 3.16 0.66
C THR A 148 14.62 2.72 -0.81
N GLU A 149 14.01 1.58 -1.11
CA GLU A 149 14.01 1.00 -2.45
C GLU A 149 13.05 1.75 -3.38
N PRO A 150 13.50 2.14 -4.60
CA PRO A 150 12.67 2.92 -5.51
C PRO A 150 11.77 2.07 -6.41
N TYR A 151 12.18 0.84 -6.75
CA TYR A 151 11.52 -0.02 -7.73
C TYR A 151 10.83 -1.22 -7.09
N PHE A 152 9.73 -1.70 -7.69
CA PHE A 152 8.93 -2.82 -7.18
C PHE A 152 9.75 -4.10 -6.97
N HIS A 153 10.62 -4.47 -7.91
CA HIS A 153 11.49 -5.64 -7.76
C HIS A 153 12.43 -5.52 -6.56
N SER A 154 13.05 -4.35 -6.36
CA SER A 154 13.92 -4.11 -5.20
C SER A 154 13.15 -4.09 -3.88
N LYS A 155 11.95 -3.48 -3.87
CA LYS A 155 11.03 -3.51 -2.71
C LYS A 155 10.67 -4.95 -2.34
N SER A 156 10.30 -5.77 -3.33
CA SER A 156 9.96 -7.18 -3.14
C SER A 156 11.11 -7.95 -2.52
N ASN A 157 12.33 -7.76 -3.04
CA ASN A 157 13.54 -8.39 -2.50
C ASN A 157 13.82 -7.95 -1.05
N ALA A 158 13.67 -6.66 -0.74
CA ALA A 158 13.87 -6.15 0.62
C ALA A 158 12.83 -6.69 1.62
N ILE A 159 11.58 -6.88 1.18
CA ILE A 159 10.50 -7.49 1.97
C ILE A 159 10.78 -8.99 2.19
N SER A 160 11.08 -9.74 1.13
CA SER A 160 11.39 -11.18 1.19
C SER A 160 12.64 -11.47 2.03
N GLY A 161 13.62 -10.57 2.02
CA GLY A 161 14.85 -10.70 2.81
C GLY A 161 14.70 -10.38 4.29
N CYS A 162 13.58 -9.79 4.73
CA CYS A 162 13.41 -9.40 6.12
C CYS A 162 12.97 -10.57 7.01
N ASP A 163 13.44 -10.59 8.25
CA ASP A 163 13.04 -11.63 9.22
C ASP A 163 11.61 -11.43 9.76
N PHE A 164 11.05 -10.23 9.57
CA PHE A 164 9.77 -9.85 10.18
C PHE A 164 8.63 -10.79 9.78
N TYR A 165 8.57 -11.26 8.53
CA TYR A 165 7.48 -12.10 8.04
C TYR A 165 7.76 -13.61 8.12
N LYS A 166 8.90 -14.05 8.68
CA LYS A 166 9.26 -15.48 8.74
C LYS A 166 8.46 -16.28 9.78
N GLY A 167 7.71 -15.62 10.65
CA GLY A 167 7.03 -16.26 11.77
C GLY A 167 7.91 -16.34 13.02
N THR A 168 7.30 -16.32 14.22
CA THR A 168 8.02 -16.44 15.50
C THR A 168 8.04 -17.87 16.05
N ASP A 169 7.17 -18.75 15.59
CA ASP A 169 6.88 -20.01 16.27
C ASP A 169 7.90 -21.13 15.99
N GLY A 170 9.00 -20.87 15.28
CA GLY A 170 10.18 -21.76 15.21
C GLY A 170 9.94 -23.17 14.63
N THR A 171 8.73 -23.53 14.23
CA THR A 171 8.37 -24.85 13.67
C THR A 171 8.73 -25.01 12.20
N SER A 172 9.51 -24.10 11.62
CA SER A 172 9.92 -24.09 10.22
C SER A 172 11.16 -24.94 9.91
N ALA A 173 11.34 -26.08 10.59
CA ALA A 173 12.43 -27.01 10.27
C ALA A 173 11.99 -28.43 9.89
N GLU A 174 10.81 -28.93 10.31
CA GLU A 174 10.47 -30.35 10.08
C GLU A 174 9.01 -30.66 9.70
N ALA A 175 8.14 -29.68 9.45
CA ALA A 175 6.76 -29.93 9.02
C ALA A 175 6.51 -29.46 7.58
N ALA A 176 6.60 -30.43 6.65
CA ALA A 176 6.14 -30.43 5.26
C ALA A 176 6.66 -29.33 4.29
N PRO A 177 7.18 -29.71 3.11
CA PRO A 177 7.51 -28.75 2.06
C PRO A 177 6.21 -28.30 1.38
N SER A 178 5.52 -27.29 1.92
CA SER A 178 4.89 -26.34 1.00
C SER A 178 6.02 -25.47 0.49
N SER A 179 6.58 -25.85 -0.65
CA SER A 179 7.66 -25.19 -1.39
C SER A 179 7.28 -23.79 -1.93
N GLN A 180 6.31 -23.12 -1.32
CA GLN A 180 5.85 -21.80 -1.71
C GLN A 180 6.08 -20.84 -0.56
N GLY A 181 7.05 -19.94 -0.74
CA GLY A 181 7.26 -18.83 0.19
C GLY A 181 6.04 -17.90 0.22
N MET A 182 6.07 -16.92 1.12
CA MET A 182 5.06 -15.85 1.17
C MET A 182 4.92 -15.18 -0.20
N GLU A 183 3.70 -15.16 -0.73
CA GLU A 183 3.39 -14.53 -2.01
C GLU A 183 3.04 -13.05 -1.81
N GLN A 184 3.70 -12.17 -2.58
CA GLN A 184 3.49 -10.72 -2.50
C GLN A 184 2.47 -10.26 -3.53
N VAL A 185 1.32 -9.77 -3.09
CA VAL A 185 0.27 -9.27 -3.99
C VAL A 185 0.26 -7.75 -3.95
N TYR A 186 0.77 -7.11 -4.99
CA TYR A 186 0.82 -5.67 -5.10
C TYR A 186 -0.51 -5.11 -5.62
N LEU A 187 -1.17 -4.30 -4.79
CA LEU A 187 -2.41 -3.61 -5.11
C LEU A 187 -2.10 -2.30 -5.82
N VAL A 188 -2.27 -2.28 -7.14
CA VAL A 188 -1.82 -1.16 -7.99
C VAL A 188 -2.93 -0.66 -8.90
N GLY A 189 -2.82 0.60 -9.34
CA GLY A 189 -3.65 1.12 -10.44
C GLY A 189 -3.08 0.75 -11.81
N PHE A 190 -3.92 0.84 -12.84
CA PHE A 190 -3.51 0.58 -14.23
C PHE A 190 -2.34 1.46 -14.70
N ASP A 191 -2.28 2.73 -14.26
CA ASP A 191 -1.16 3.62 -14.56
C ASP A 191 0.18 3.10 -14.02
N THR A 192 0.15 2.43 -12.87
CA THR A 192 1.32 1.78 -12.29
C THR A 192 1.70 0.50 -13.03
N LEU A 193 0.72 -0.29 -13.50
CA LEU A 193 0.98 -1.45 -14.37
C LEU A 193 1.82 -1.03 -15.59
N ILE A 194 1.39 0.02 -16.29
CA ILE A 194 2.10 0.56 -17.46
C ILE A 194 3.53 1.00 -17.09
N ARG A 195 3.72 1.59 -15.91
CA ARG A 195 5.06 1.97 -15.43
C ARG A 195 5.92 0.76 -15.10
N ILE A 196 5.39 -0.28 -14.46
CA ILE A 196 6.14 -1.51 -14.12
C ILE A 196 6.69 -2.16 -15.39
N PHE A 197 5.91 -2.19 -16.47
CA PHE A 197 6.35 -2.77 -17.73
C PHE A 197 7.06 -1.78 -18.68
N SER A 198 7.40 -0.57 -18.22
CA SER A 198 8.03 0.43 -19.06
C SER A 198 9.55 0.20 -19.19
N PRO A 199 10.10 -0.04 -20.40
CA PRO A 199 11.53 -0.31 -20.60
C PRO A 199 12.47 0.77 -20.08
N LYS A 200 12.00 2.02 -19.97
CA LYS A 200 12.81 3.15 -19.47
C LYS A 200 13.32 2.97 -18.03
N TYR A 201 12.72 2.08 -17.24
CA TYR A 201 13.17 1.76 -15.89
C TYR A 201 14.19 0.62 -15.83
N TYR A 202 14.53 0.03 -16.98
CA TYR A 202 15.40 -1.13 -17.13
C TYR A 202 16.49 -0.84 -18.17
N PRO A 203 17.51 -0.02 -17.82
CA PRO A 203 18.65 0.21 -18.71
C PRO A 203 19.39 -1.11 -18.98
N ASP A 204 20.15 -1.15 -20.08
CA ASP A 204 21.00 -2.29 -20.45
C ASP A 204 20.23 -3.61 -20.60
N ASP A 205 18.99 -3.56 -21.09
CA ASP A 205 18.09 -4.71 -21.28
C ASP A 205 17.86 -5.56 -20.02
N SER A 206 17.99 -4.93 -18.84
CA SER A 206 17.92 -5.58 -17.52
C SER A 206 16.50 -5.97 -17.07
N MET A 207 15.48 -5.79 -17.91
CA MET A 207 14.07 -5.99 -17.55
C MET A 207 13.83 -7.42 -17.05
N LYS A 208 14.32 -8.43 -17.77
CA LYS A 208 14.24 -9.85 -17.35
C LYS A 208 14.93 -10.10 -16.02
N GLN A 209 16.14 -9.57 -15.84
CA GLN A 209 16.91 -9.75 -14.60
C GLN A 209 16.17 -9.18 -13.39
N ALA A 210 15.44 -8.08 -13.56
CA ALA A 210 14.67 -7.43 -12.52
C ALA A 210 13.30 -8.10 -12.28
N LEU A 211 12.57 -8.42 -13.35
CA LEU A 211 11.18 -8.88 -13.28
C LEU A 211 11.03 -10.39 -13.16
N ASP A 212 11.97 -11.22 -13.64
CA ASP A 212 11.90 -12.68 -13.45
C ASP A 212 11.94 -13.07 -11.96
N PRO A 213 12.86 -12.54 -11.12
CA PRO A 213 12.84 -12.83 -9.69
C PRO A 213 11.62 -12.23 -9.00
N PHE A 214 11.15 -11.06 -9.44
CA PHE A 214 9.97 -10.41 -8.88
C PHE A 214 8.71 -11.27 -9.06
N PHE A 215 8.41 -11.65 -10.31
CA PHE A 215 7.23 -12.44 -10.67
C PHE A 215 7.33 -13.92 -10.29
N SER A 216 8.46 -14.38 -9.75
CA SER A 216 8.56 -15.73 -9.17
C SER A 216 7.83 -15.90 -7.84
N HIS A 217 7.49 -14.79 -7.17
CA HIS A 217 6.82 -14.77 -5.86
C HIS A 217 5.92 -13.55 -5.66
N SER A 218 5.61 -12.82 -6.74
CA SER A 218 4.77 -11.62 -6.68
C SER A 218 3.73 -11.61 -7.77
N GLN A 219 2.54 -11.14 -7.42
CA GLN A 219 1.44 -10.85 -8.35
C GLN A 219 1.09 -9.36 -8.33
N LEU A 220 0.53 -8.87 -9.43
CA LEU A 220 -0.09 -7.55 -9.51
C LEU A 220 -1.60 -7.71 -9.57
N ARG A 221 -2.29 -7.16 -8.56
CA ARG A 221 -3.75 -7.00 -8.60
C ARG A 221 -4.06 -5.57 -9.02
N VAL A 222 -4.39 -5.41 -10.29
CA VAL A 222 -4.49 -4.14 -11.00
C VAL A 222 -5.92 -3.65 -11.01
N THR A 223 -6.19 -2.58 -10.28
CA THR A 223 -7.49 -1.91 -10.31
C THR A 223 -7.59 -1.02 -11.54
N MET A 224 -8.53 -1.36 -12.43
CA MET A 224 -8.82 -0.58 -13.63
C MET A 224 -9.34 0.81 -13.25
N ARG A 225 -8.92 1.81 -14.03
CA ARG A 225 -9.36 3.20 -13.84
C ARG A 225 -9.66 3.80 -15.20
N PRO A 226 -10.81 3.48 -15.81
CA PRO A 226 -11.17 4.03 -17.11
C PRO A 226 -11.27 5.55 -16.96
N ASP A 227 -10.47 6.31 -17.68
CA ASP A 227 -10.52 7.77 -17.72
C ASP A 227 -9.91 8.31 -19.02
N ALA A 228 -10.00 9.62 -19.25
CA ALA A 228 -9.53 10.24 -20.48
C ALA A 228 -8.01 10.09 -20.70
N ASP A 229 -7.23 9.87 -19.64
CA ASP A 229 -5.77 9.77 -19.72
C ASP A 229 -5.31 8.32 -19.95
N TRP A 230 -6.10 7.32 -19.51
CA TRP A 230 -5.72 5.90 -19.46
C TRP A 230 -6.61 4.97 -20.29
N GLY A 231 -7.50 5.55 -21.11
CA GLY A 231 -8.40 4.80 -21.98
C GLY A 231 -9.59 4.17 -21.26
N ASP A 232 -10.47 3.55 -22.03
CA ASP A 232 -11.62 2.82 -21.50
C ASP A 232 -11.24 1.44 -20.94
N ALA A 233 -12.19 0.75 -20.29
CA ALA A 233 -11.95 -0.56 -19.69
C ALA A 233 -11.50 -1.61 -20.72
N LYS A 234 -12.04 -1.58 -21.95
CA LYS A 234 -11.67 -2.54 -23.00
C LYS A 234 -10.25 -2.28 -23.49
N GLU A 235 -9.86 -1.02 -23.63
CA GLU A 235 -8.50 -0.62 -23.98
C GLU A 235 -7.51 -1.10 -22.91
N GLN A 236 -7.84 -0.96 -21.62
CA GLN A 236 -6.99 -1.42 -20.52
C GLN A 236 -6.81 -2.95 -20.53
N VAL A 237 -7.88 -3.71 -20.74
CA VAL A 237 -7.81 -5.18 -20.90
C VAL A 237 -6.99 -5.56 -22.13
N ALA A 238 -7.18 -4.87 -23.26
CA ALA A 238 -6.42 -5.12 -24.48
C ALA A 238 -4.92 -4.87 -24.31
N GLN A 239 -4.49 -3.94 -23.44
CA GLN A 239 -3.07 -3.76 -23.12
C GLN A 239 -2.47 -4.99 -22.42
N LEU A 240 -3.21 -5.65 -21.53
CA LEU A 240 -2.75 -6.89 -20.90
C LEU A 240 -2.70 -8.04 -21.91
N GLU A 241 -3.68 -8.14 -22.80
CA GLU A 241 -3.66 -9.14 -23.88
C GLU A 241 -2.49 -8.94 -24.85
N ASN A 242 -2.12 -7.69 -25.12
CA ASN A 242 -0.92 -7.38 -25.88
C ASN A 242 0.37 -7.86 -25.18
N LEU A 243 0.45 -7.72 -23.85
CA LEU A 243 1.57 -8.28 -23.07
C LEU A 243 1.62 -9.80 -23.22
N ARG A 244 0.48 -10.46 -23.06
CA ARG A 244 0.30 -11.91 -23.22
C ARG A 244 0.66 -12.39 -24.63
N ALA A 245 0.46 -11.56 -25.64
CA ALA A 245 0.84 -11.81 -27.03
C ALA A 245 2.33 -11.55 -27.33
N GLY A 246 3.14 -11.17 -26.34
CA GLY A 246 4.59 -10.98 -26.50
C GLY A 246 5.03 -9.60 -26.97
N LYS A 247 4.15 -8.58 -26.91
CA LYS A 247 4.47 -7.22 -27.40
C LYS A 247 5.71 -6.57 -26.74
N LEU A 248 6.11 -7.03 -25.56
CA LEU A 248 7.30 -6.52 -24.86
C LEU A 248 8.59 -7.33 -25.13
N GLU A 249 8.55 -8.43 -25.88
CA GLU A 249 9.72 -9.30 -26.07
C GLU A 249 10.89 -8.55 -26.71
N GLU A 250 10.63 -7.68 -27.69
CA GLU A 250 11.62 -6.82 -28.34
C GLU A 250 12.25 -5.78 -27.39
N SER A 251 11.56 -5.47 -26.29
CA SER A 251 12.03 -4.54 -25.26
C SER A 251 12.53 -5.25 -24.00
N GLY A 252 12.97 -6.51 -24.14
CA GLY A 252 13.51 -7.30 -23.05
C GLY A 252 12.46 -7.93 -22.12
N GLY A 253 11.18 -7.95 -22.52
CA GLY A 253 10.09 -8.50 -21.73
C GLY A 253 9.82 -10.00 -21.91
N ARG A 254 8.84 -10.52 -21.16
CA ARG A 254 8.29 -11.88 -21.27
C ARG A 254 6.77 -11.87 -21.27
N LYS A 255 6.17 -12.72 -22.09
CA LYS A 255 4.71 -12.88 -22.15
C LYS A 255 4.13 -13.54 -20.89
N GLU A 256 4.90 -14.41 -20.24
CA GLU A 256 4.48 -15.18 -19.06
C GLU A 256 4.21 -14.28 -17.85
N TRP A 257 4.78 -13.07 -17.81
CA TRP A 257 4.47 -12.10 -16.75
C TRP A 257 3.00 -11.65 -16.76
N ALA A 258 2.29 -11.76 -17.89
CA ALA A 258 0.86 -11.50 -17.95
C ALA A 258 0.05 -12.46 -17.08
N ASP A 259 0.56 -13.67 -16.78
CA ASP A 259 -0.11 -14.64 -15.91
C ASP A 259 -0.09 -14.22 -14.43
N GLN A 260 0.81 -13.30 -14.07
CA GLN A 260 0.94 -12.75 -12.72
C GLN A 260 0.15 -11.45 -12.54
N VAL A 261 -0.69 -11.08 -13.52
CA VAL A 261 -1.48 -9.85 -13.50
C VAL A 261 -2.96 -10.18 -13.47
N GLU A 262 -3.61 -9.82 -12.35
CA GLU A 262 -5.05 -9.90 -12.17
C GLU A 262 -5.66 -8.51 -12.40
N MET A 263 -6.52 -8.37 -13.42
CA MET A 263 -7.26 -7.14 -13.67
C MET A 263 -8.58 -7.17 -12.89
N VAL A 264 -8.83 -6.15 -12.08
CA VAL A 264 -10.07 -6.03 -11.30
C VAL A 264 -10.80 -4.74 -11.62
N GLU A 265 -12.13 -4.80 -11.54
CA GLU A 265 -12.96 -3.62 -11.69
C GLU A 265 -12.66 -2.60 -10.60
N GLY A 266 -12.47 -1.35 -11.01
CA GLY A 266 -12.31 -0.23 -10.09
C GLY A 266 -13.60 0.55 -9.95
N ARG A 267 -13.54 1.83 -10.36
CA ARG A 267 -14.70 2.72 -10.34
C ARG A 267 -15.68 2.37 -11.46
N GLN A 268 -16.97 2.51 -11.21
CA GLN A 268 -17.99 2.46 -12.26
C GLN A 268 -18.14 3.82 -12.95
N GLU A 269 -18.76 3.83 -14.13
CA GLU A 269 -19.05 5.07 -14.85
C GLU A 269 -19.99 5.95 -14.00
N GLY A 270 -19.63 7.23 -13.82
CA GLY A 270 -20.34 8.15 -12.94
C GLY A 270 -19.80 8.25 -11.51
N ASP A 271 -18.95 7.31 -11.08
CA ASP A 271 -18.31 7.41 -9.77
C ASP A 271 -17.35 8.60 -9.66
N VAL A 272 -17.33 9.19 -8.45
CA VAL A 272 -16.40 10.27 -8.11
C VAL A 272 -14.96 9.78 -8.30
N VAL A 273 -14.20 10.50 -9.13
CA VAL A 273 -12.77 10.24 -9.31
C VAL A 273 -12.04 10.65 -8.03
N VAL A 274 -11.39 9.68 -7.37
CA VAL A 274 -10.66 9.91 -6.12
C VAL A 274 -9.15 9.86 -6.38
N SER A 275 -8.42 10.89 -5.96
CA SER A 275 -6.95 10.92 -5.99
C SER A 275 -6.39 11.85 -4.91
N SER A 276 -5.16 11.62 -4.47
CA SER A 276 -4.51 12.49 -3.47
C SER A 276 -4.39 13.93 -3.97
N THR A 277 -4.23 14.15 -5.29
CA THR A 277 -4.22 15.49 -5.88
C THR A 277 -5.57 16.19 -5.71
N LYS A 278 -6.69 15.49 -5.93
CA LYS A 278 -8.02 16.04 -5.68
C LYS A 278 -8.27 16.34 -4.21
N VAL A 279 -7.76 15.51 -3.30
CA VAL A 279 -7.83 15.78 -1.85
C VAL A 279 -7.14 17.10 -1.52
N ARG A 280 -5.90 17.29 -1.99
CA ARG A 280 -5.16 18.54 -1.75
C ARG A 280 -5.88 19.75 -2.35
N GLY A 281 -6.39 19.62 -3.57
CA GLY A 281 -7.17 20.69 -4.22
C GLY A 281 -8.47 21.04 -3.48
N ALA A 282 -9.16 20.06 -2.88
CA ALA A 282 -10.34 20.31 -2.06
C ALA A 282 -9.98 21.08 -0.78
N VAL A 283 -8.89 20.70 -0.11
CA VAL A 283 -8.41 21.38 1.11
C VAL A 283 -7.98 22.82 0.82
N GLN A 284 -7.25 23.06 -0.28
CA GLN A 284 -6.84 24.41 -0.71
C GLN A 284 -8.02 25.33 -0.99
N LYS A 285 -9.14 24.77 -1.45
CA LYS A 285 -10.39 25.50 -1.71
C LYS A 285 -11.31 25.57 -0.49
N GLU A 286 -10.89 25.00 0.63
CA GLU A 286 -11.72 24.80 1.83
C GLU A 286 -13.06 24.08 1.54
N ASP A 287 -13.07 23.24 0.50
CA ASP A 287 -14.23 22.45 0.09
C ASP A 287 -14.28 21.14 0.91
N TRP A 288 -14.67 21.30 2.17
CA TRP A 288 -14.75 20.20 3.14
C TRP A 288 -15.81 19.15 2.78
N GLU A 289 -16.85 19.54 2.03
CA GLU A 289 -17.88 18.62 1.57
C GLU A 289 -17.38 17.72 0.43
N SER A 290 -16.59 18.26 -0.50
CA SER A 290 -15.88 17.43 -1.47
C SER A 290 -14.82 16.56 -0.79
N LEU A 291 -14.11 17.06 0.22
CA LEU A 291 -13.09 16.28 0.95
C LEU A 291 -13.66 14.98 1.54
N LYS A 292 -14.83 15.03 2.16
CA LYS A 292 -15.53 13.85 2.72
C LYS A 292 -15.86 12.77 1.70
N LYS A 293 -15.89 13.10 0.40
CA LYS A 293 -16.09 12.14 -0.69
C LYS A 293 -14.79 11.50 -1.18
N LEU A 294 -13.64 11.95 -0.69
CA LEU A 294 -12.31 11.54 -1.18
C LEU A 294 -11.49 10.78 -0.13
N VAL A 295 -11.74 11.02 1.16
CA VAL A 295 -11.07 10.38 2.31
C VAL A 295 -12.10 9.96 3.36
N SER A 296 -11.70 9.13 4.33
CA SER A 296 -12.53 8.81 5.50
C SER A 296 -12.76 10.04 6.39
N GLU A 297 -13.78 9.98 7.26
CA GLU A 297 -14.09 11.07 8.19
C GLU A 297 -12.90 11.34 9.14
N ASP A 298 -12.34 10.29 9.77
CA ASP A 298 -11.19 10.42 10.68
C ASP A 298 -9.98 11.08 9.99
N LEU A 299 -9.75 10.76 8.71
CA LEU A 299 -8.66 11.35 7.93
C LEU A 299 -8.98 12.80 7.51
N SER A 300 -10.23 13.11 7.17
CA SER A 300 -10.72 14.47 6.90
C SER A 300 -10.51 15.38 8.12
N GLU A 301 -10.90 14.89 9.30
CA GLU A 301 -10.71 15.60 10.57
C GLU A 301 -9.23 15.83 10.89
N TRP A 302 -8.38 14.81 10.69
CA TRP A 302 -6.94 14.93 10.88
C TRP A 302 -6.34 16.01 9.98
N VAL A 303 -6.62 15.96 8.67
CA VAL A 303 -6.14 16.92 7.68
C VAL A 303 -6.54 18.34 8.04
N ARG A 304 -7.82 18.55 8.39
CA ARG A 304 -8.36 19.85 8.78
C ARG A 304 -7.67 20.39 10.03
N ARG A 305 -7.58 19.57 11.09
CA ARG A 305 -7.03 19.97 12.38
C ARG A 305 -5.53 20.23 12.33
N ALA A 306 -4.77 19.38 11.65
CA ALA A 306 -3.33 19.53 11.48
C ALA A 306 -2.95 20.64 10.47
N GLY A 307 -3.95 21.28 9.83
CA GLY A 307 -3.72 22.36 8.87
C GLY A 307 -2.94 21.92 7.64
N LEU A 308 -3.02 20.64 7.27
CA LEU A 308 -2.25 20.09 6.15
C LEU A 308 -2.81 20.63 4.83
N TYR A 309 -1.94 20.77 3.82
CA TYR A 309 -2.30 21.09 2.44
C TYR A 309 -2.91 22.48 2.18
N LYS A 310 -2.86 23.41 3.15
CA LYS A 310 -3.41 24.76 3.00
C LYS A 310 -2.63 25.67 2.06
N GLU A 311 -1.33 25.46 1.91
CA GLU A 311 -0.46 26.29 1.07
C GLU A 311 -0.10 25.58 -0.24
N GLU A 312 -0.03 26.33 -1.34
CA GLU A 312 0.62 25.84 -2.55
C GLU A 312 2.10 25.60 -2.23
N THR A 313 2.52 24.35 -2.36
CA THR A 313 3.95 24.06 -2.32
C THR A 313 4.53 24.45 -3.67
N THR A 314 4.84 25.74 -3.83
CA THR A 314 5.72 26.25 -4.90
C THR A 314 7.04 25.50 -4.88
#